data_AF-A0A7I9YW14-F1
#
_entry.id   AF-A0A7I9YW14-F1
#
_cell.length_a   1.000
_cell.length_b   1.000
_cell.length_c   1.000
_cell.angle_alpha   90.00
_cell.angle_beta   90.00
_cell.angle_gamma   90.00
#
_symmetry.space_group_name_H-M   'P 1'
#
loop_
_entity.id
_entity.type
_entity.pdbx_description
1 polymer ?
#
loop_
_entity_poly.entity_id
_entity_poly.type
_entity_poly.pdbx_seq_one_letter_code
_entity_poly.pdbx_strand_id
1 'polypeptide(L)'
;MRYGSKLLHLAVTATLITGGVWGSIRAESTELKLDSATATSVAVRPVNTTAPAYPAVPPVSDAAREAGFVDVRSVVPDALIDLRYATTNNFTHTQLYPSDARCLVHQSMARGLETAASVLRPQGQVLVFWDCYRPHDVQVKMFNVVPNPAWVARPGQYAHSHEAGRSVDLTFATPQPQCPRERVVSGLCLADMGTDFDDFSSRANAYATQDVSAAAQANRARLREAMNHGGLTVYSGEWWHFDGPGAHDNRPILNVPVN
;
A
#
# COMPACT_ATOMS: atom_id res chain seq x y z
N MET A 1 -48.84 34.16 -7.58
CA MET A 1 -47.69 34.18 -6.65
C MET A 1 -46.42 34.11 -7.46
N ARG A 2 -45.66 35.21 -7.55
CA ARG A 2 -44.37 35.30 -8.25
C ARG A 2 -43.27 35.32 -7.19
N TYR A 3 -42.39 34.32 -7.19
CA TYR A 3 -41.13 34.36 -6.41
C TYR A 3 -40.03 34.93 -7.31
N GLY A 4 -39.56 36.13 -6.98
CA GLY A 4 -38.41 36.76 -7.63
C GLY A 4 -37.10 36.33 -6.97
N SER A 5 -36.16 35.82 -7.77
CA SER A 5 -34.79 35.56 -7.31
C SER A 5 -33.94 36.79 -7.60
N LYS A 6 -33.40 37.42 -6.56
CA LYS A 6 -32.46 38.54 -6.64
C LYS A 6 -31.05 37.97 -6.83
N LEU A 7 -30.41 38.23 -7.98
CA LEU A 7 -28.97 38.01 -8.17
C LEU A 7 -28.19 39.21 -7.62
N LEU A 8 -27.33 38.93 -6.64
CA LEU A 8 -26.34 39.85 -6.10
C LEU A 8 -25.21 40.01 -7.13
N HIS A 9 -25.04 41.20 -7.70
CA HIS A 9 -23.86 41.54 -8.51
C HIS A 9 -22.74 42.02 -7.58
N LEU A 10 -21.64 41.27 -7.52
CA LEU A 10 -20.40 41.74 -6.91
C LEU A 10 -19.56 42.42 -8.00
N ALA A 11 -19.54 43.75 -7.98
CA ALA A 11 -18.65 44.53 -8.85
C ALA A 11 -17.24 44.52 -8.26
N VAL A 12 -16.27 44.01 -9.01
CA VAL A 12 -14.84 44.18 -8.70
C VAL A 12 -14.33 45.35 -9.53
N THR A 13 -14.12 46.49 -8.87
CA THR A 13 -13.53 47.69 -9.46
C THR A 13 -12.00 47.58 -9.36
N ALA A 14 -11.32 47.47 -10.50
CA ALA A 14 -9.86 47.64 -10.56
C ALA A 14 -9.55 49.07 -11.03
N THR A 15 -8.96 49.86 -10.14
CA THR A 15 -8.49 51.22 -10.43
C THR A 15 -7.05 51.15 -10.96
N LEU A 16 -6.81 51.56 -12.20
CA LEU A 16 -5.47 51.85 -12.72
C LEU A 16 -5.33 53.36 -12.93
N ILE A 17 -4.36 53.95 -12.22
CA ILE A 17 -4.05 55.38 -12.24
C ILE A 17 -3.20 55.70 -13.48
N THR A 18 -3.85 56.40 -14.40
CA THR A 18 -3.43 57.48 -15.31
C THR A 18 -2.07 57.43 -16.02
N GLY A 19 -2.18 57.48 -17.35
CA GLY A 19 -1.14 58.02 -18.23
C GLY A 19 -1.68 58.26 -19.65
N GLY A 20 -2.35 59.39 -19.88
CA GLY A 20 -2.39 60.07 -21.18
C GLY A 20 -3.43 59.63 -22.22
N VAL A 21 -4.05 60.67 -22.81
CA VAL A 21 -4.80 60.72 -24.08
C VAL A 21 -6.26 60.23 -24.03
N TRP A 22 -7.19 61.19 -24.05
CA TRP A 22 -8.60 60.98 -24.37
C TRP A 22 -8.77 60.79 -25.88
N GLY A 23 -9.14 59.58 -26.30
CA GLY A 23 -9.65 59.28 -27.63
C GLY A 23 -10.97 58.54 -27.50
N SER A 24 -12.06 59.11 -28.03
CA SER A 24 -13.36 58.45 -28.06
C SER A 24 -13.37 57.46 -29.23
N ILE A 25 -13.33 56.16 -28.92
CA ILE A 25 -13.50 55.08 -29.91
C ILE A 25 -14.81 54.39 -29.58
N ARG A 26 -15.79 54.51 -30.50
CA ARG A 26 -17.01 53.69 -30.47
C ARG A 26 -16.64 52.26 -30.85
N ALA A 27 -16.83 51.32 -29.92
CA ALA A 27 -16.81 49.90 -30.24
C ALA A 27 -18.22 49.48 -30.70
N GLU A 28 -18.34 49.05 -31.96
CA GLU A 28 -19.51 48.34 -32.45
C GLU A 28 -19.55 46.94 -31.82
N SER A 29 -20.68 46.61 -31.21
CA SER A 29 -20.95 45.28 -30.68
C SER A 29 -21.47 44.39 -31.82
N THR A 30 -20.69 43.38 -32.18
CA THR A 30 -21.17 42.28 -33.02
C THR A 30 -21.72 41.19 -32.10
N GLU A 31 -23.04 40.99 -32.13
CA GLU A 31 -23.70 39.87 -31.46
C GLU A 31 -23.30 38.54 -32.13
N LEU A 32 -22.59 37.69 -31.39
CA LEU A 32 -22.44 36.28 -31.73
C LEU A 32 -23.68 35.53 -31.25
N LYS A 33 -24.54 35.11 -32.19
CA LYS A 33 -25.62 34.16 -31.93
C LYS A 33 -25.03 32.80 -31.56
N LEU A 34 -25.32 32.33 -30.34
CA LEU A 34 -25.09 30.95 -29.94
C LEU A 34 -26.26 30.10 -30.44
N ASP A 35 -26.01 29.23 -31.42
CA ASP A 35 -27.00 28.24 -31.83
C ASP A 35 -27.20 27.20 -30.72
N SER A 36 -28.47 26.94 -30.40
CA SER A 36 -28.89 26.01 -29.36
C SER A 36 -28.60 24.57 -29.80
N ALA A 37 -27.57 23.95 -29.20
CA ALA A 37 -27.32 22.53 -29.37
C ALA A 37 -28.36 21.73 -28.57
N THR A 38 -29.18 20.93 -29.26
CA THR A 38 -30.09 19.95 -28.67
C THR A 38 -29.30 18.88 -27.92
N ALA A 39 -29.41 18.87 -26.59
CA ALA A 39 -28.87 17.83 -25.74
C ALA A 39 -29.67 16.53 -25.92
N THR A 40 -29.06 15.53 -26.56
CA THR A 40 -29.56 14.15 -26.55
C THR A 40 -29.17 13.51 -25.23
N SER A 41 -30.15 13.20 -24.39
CA SER A 41 -29.92 12.45 -23.15
C SER A 41 -29.66 10.98 -23.52
N VAL A 42 -28.40 10.56 -23.36
CA VAL A 42 -28.04 9.14 -23.40
C VAL A 42 -28.37 8.57 -22.03
N ALA A 43 -29.28 7.60 -21.98
CA ALA A 43 -29.59 6.86 -20.76
C ALA A 43 -28.35 6.08 -20.31
N VAL A 44 -27.70 6.56 -19.25
CA VAL A 44 -26.63 5.83 -18.57
C VAL A 44 -27.27 4.64 -17.85
N ARG A 45 -27.08 3.43 -18.38
CA ARG A 45 -27.48 2.21 -17.68
C ARG A 45 -26.58 2.05 -16.46
N PRO A 46 -27.12 1.82 -15.25
CA PRO A 46 -26.29 1.57 -14.08
C PRO A 46 -25.54 0.26 -14.32
N VAL A 47 -24.21 0.35 -14.38
CA VAL A 47 -23.36 -0.83 -14.30
C VAL A 47 -23.44 -1.30 -12.85
N ASN A 48 -24.08 -2.44 -12.61
CA ASN A 48 -23.99 -3.14 -11.34
C ASN A 48 -22.54 -3.63 -11.17
N THR A 49 -21.68 -2.79 -10.59
CA THR A 49 -20.38 -3.21 -10.05
C THR A 49 -20.63 -3.93 -8.72
N THR A 50 -21.03 -5.19 -8.79
CA THR A 50 -20.96 -6.06 -7.61
C THR A 50 -19.48 -6.33 -7.35
N ALA A 51 -18.92 -5.66 -6.34
CA ALA A 51 -17.57 -5.96 -5.88
C ALA A 51 -17.49 -7.46 -5.52
N PRO A 52 -16.36 -8.14 -5.82
CA PRO A 52 -16.21 -9.54 -5.45
C PRO A 52 -16.42 -9.71 -3.94
N ALA A 53 -17.30 -10.64 -3.57
CA ALA A 53 -17.54 -10.97 -2.17
C ALA A 53 -16.38 -11.83 -1.66
N TYR A 54 -15.56 -11.27 -0.77
CA TYR A 54 -14.52 -12.02 -0.07
C TYR A 54 -15.14 -12.81 1.10
N PRO A 55 -14.65 -14.02 1.40
CA PRO A 55 -15.13 -14.78 2.54
C PRO A 55 -14.91 -13.98 3.83
N ALA A 56 -15.84 -14.14 4.78
CA ALA A 56 -15.71 -13.50 6.09
C ALA A 56 -14.42 -13.98 6.78
N VAL A 57 -13.62 -13.03 7.27
CA VAL A 57 -12.39 -13.34 8.00
C VAL A 57 -12.77 -13.74 9.43
N PRO A 58 -12.36 -14.93 9.91
CA PRO A 58 -12.63 -15.35 11.29
C PRO A 58 -12.05 -14.34 12.30
N PRO A 59 -12.63 -14.21 13.50
CA PRO A 59 -12.03 -13.40 14.55
C PRO A 59 -10.61 -13.89 14.88
N VAL A 60 -9.75 -12.98 15.32
CA VAL A 60 -8.43 -13.32 15.87
C VAL A 60 -8.57 -13.88 17.30
N SER A 61 -7.53 -14.54 17.80
CA SER A 61 -7.50 -15.03 19.19
C SER A 61 -7.65 -13.90 20.21
N ASP A 62 -8.06 -14.23 21.44
CA ASP A 62 -8.18 -13.24 22.51
C ASP A 62 -6.85 -12.52 22.79
N ALA A 63 -5.74 -13.27 22.76
CA ALA A 63 -4.39 -12.72 22.92
C ALA A 63 -4.03 -11.74 21.80
N ALA A 64 -4.34 -12.08 20.54
CA ALA A 64 -4.13 -11.18 19.42
C ALA A 64 -5.00 -9.91 19.55
N ARG A 65 -6.27 -10.06 19.94
CA ARG A 65 -7.17 -8.93 20.16
C ARG A 65 -6.66 -8.00 21.28
N GLU A 66 -6.18 -8.56 22.40
CA GLU A 66 -5.61 -7.80 23.52
C GLU A 66 -4.33 -7.06 23.10
N ALA A 67 -3.50 -7.66 22.24
CA ALA A 67 -2.35 -7.00 21.63
C ALA A 67 -2.71 -5.94 20.57
N GLY A 68 -4.01 -5.74 20.28
CA GLY A 68 -4.49 -4.81 19.27
C GLY A 68 -4.22 -5.27 17.85
N PHE A 69 -4.07 -6.58 17.63
CA PHE A 69 -3.84 -7.16 16.31
C PHE A 69 -5.14 -7.45 15.56
N VAL A 70 -5.06 -7.35 14.23
CA VAL A 70 -6.09 -7.71 13.27
C VAL A 70 -5.47 -8.57 12.17
N ASP A 71 -6.26 -9.43 11.53
CA ASP A 71 -5.84 -10.12 10.31
C ASP A 71 -5.90 -9.11 9.15
N VAL A 72 -4.84 -9.04 8.36
CA VAL A 72 -4.75 -8.05 7.27
C VAL A 72 -5.94 -8.14 6.29
N ARG A 73 -6.54 -9.32 6.10
CA ARG A 73 -7.69 -9.50 5.21
C ARG A 73 -8.97 -8.84 5.73
N SER A 74 -9.06 -8.52 7.03
CA SER A 74 -10.19 -7.71 7.52
C SER A 74 -10.08 -6.24 7.13
N VAL A 75 -8.90 -5.81 6.65
CA VAL A 75 -8.59 -4.44 6.23
C VAL A 75 -8.41 -4.34 4.72
N VAL A 76 -7.74 -5.33 4.13
CA VAL A 76 -7.45 -5.45 2.70
C VAL A 76 -8.03 -6.79 2.24
N PRO A 77 -9.34 -6.86 1.91
CA PRO A 77 -10.02 -8.13 1.65
C PRO A 77 -9.44 -8.95 0.49
N ASP A 78 -8.82 -8.26 -0.47
CA ASP A 78 -8.16 -8.80 -1.66
C ASP A 78 -6.67 -9.11 -1.45
N ALA A 79 -6.15 -8.96 -0.22
CA ALA A 79 -4.77 -9.30 0.10
C ALA A 79 -4.50 -10.79 -0.14
N LEU A 80 -3.41 -11.07 -0.84
CA LEU A 80 -2.88 -12.42 -0.97
C LEU A 80 -1.91 -12.67 0.19
N ILE A 81 -2.07 -13.81 0.84
CA ILE A 81 -1.24 -14.22 1.99
C ILE A 81 -0.34 -15.36 1.53
N ASP A 82 0.96 -15.11 1.52
CA ASP A 82 2.02 -16.05 1.14
C ASP A 82 3.11 -16.02 2.23
N LEU A 83 2.72 -16.30 3.48
CA LEU A 83 3.63 -16.18 4.64
C LEU A 83 4.84 -17.11 4.47
N ARG A 84 6.00 -16.55 4.09
CA ARG A 84 7.19 -17.31 3.69
C ARG A 84 7.73 -18.15 4.84
N TYR A 85 7.63 -17.64 6.06
CA TYR A 85 8.03 -18.33 7.28
C TYR A 85 7.03 -19.41 7.75
N ALA A 86 5.82 -19.50 7.18
CA ALA A 86 4.91 -20.63 7.34
C ALA A 86 5.21 -21.80 6.37
N THR A 87 6.27 -21.68 5.56
CA THR A 87 6.71 -22.68 4.59
C THR A 87 8.22 -22.91 4.73
N THR A 88 8.82 -23.77 3.91
CA THR A 88 10.29 -23.91 3.79
C THR A 88 10.90 -22.94 2.78
N ASN A 89 10.10 -22.10 2.12
CA ASN A 89 10.56 -21.11 1.15
C ASN A 89 10.98 -19.81 1.86
N ASN A 90 12.06 -19.89 2.63
CA ASN A 90 12.68 -18.77 3.32
C ASN A 90 14.17 -19.07 3.55
N PHE A 91 14.94 -18.08 4.01
CA PHE A 91 16.39 -18.20 4.18
C PHE A 91 16.84 -19.27 5.19
N THR A 92 15.97 -19.71 6.10
CA THR A 92 16.29 -20.80 7.06
C THR A 92 15.99 -22.19 6.49
N HIS A 93 15.32 -22.26 5.34
CA HIS A 93 14.82 -23.48 4.72
C HIS A 93 13.95 -24.37 5.64
N THR A 94 13.43 -23.79 6.72
CA THR A 94 12.64 -24.46 7.74
C THR A 94 11.33 -23.71 7.92
N GLN A 95 10.26 -24.44 8.22
CA GLN A 95 8.99 -23.83 8.59
C GLN A 95 9.07 -23.31 10.04
N LEU A 96 8.90 -22.00 10.21
CA LEU A 96 9.02 -21.30 11.49
C LEU A 96 7.67 -20.94 12.11
N TYR A 97 6.64 -20.74 11.27
CA TYR A 97 5.25 -20.54 11.68
C TYR A 97 4.41 -21.81 11.46
N PRO A 98 3.29 -21.99 12.17
CA PRO A 98 2.27 -22.96 11.81
C PRO A 98 1.77 -22.78 10.36
N SER A 99 1.37 -23.86 9.70
CA SER A 99 0.90 -23.80 8.29
C SER A 99 -0.44 -23.07 8.14
N ASP A 100 -1.20 -22.94 9.23
CA ASP A 100 -2.44 -22.18 9.35
C ASP A 100 -2.22 -20.75 9.87
N ALA A 101 -0.97 -20.28 9.94
CA ALA A 101 -0.65 -18.93 10.37
C ALA A 101 -1.37 -17.86 9.53
N ARG A 102 -1.65 -16.75 10.19
CA ARG A 102 -2.37 -15.59 9.67
C ARG A 102 -1.44 -14.39 9.65
N CYS A 103 -1.60 -13.52 8.67
CA CYS A 103 -0.91 -12.25 8.63
C CYS A 103 -1.58 -11.29 9.63
N LEU A 104 -1.07 -11.28 10.85
CA LEU A 104 -1.53 -10.38 11.92
C LEU A 104 -0.74 -9.08 11.89
N VAL A 105 -1.42 -7.95 12.00
CA VAL A 105 -0.80 -6.61 12.13
C VAL A 105 -1.49 -5.84 13.24
N HIS A 106 -0.77 -4.96 13.93
CA HIS A 106 -1.37 -4.02 14.87
C HIS A 106 -2.33 -3.08 14.13
N GLN A 107 -3.48 -2.78 14.73
CA GLN A 107 -4.55 -1.97 14.15
C GLN A 107 -4.10 -0.58 13.63
N SER A 108 -2.98 -0.06 14.14
CA SER A 108 -2.37 1.18 13.62
C SER A 108 -1.90 1.08 12.17
N MET A 109 -1.65 -0.12 11.66
CA MET A 109 -1.28 -0.39 10.26
C MET A 109 -2.49 -0.30 9.32
N ALA A 110 -3.71 -0.49 9.85
CA ALA A 110 -4.89 -0.78 9.05
C ALA A 110 -5.16 0.29 7.99
N ARG A 111 -5.20 1.57 8.40
CA ARG A 111 -5.48 2.67 7.47
C ARG A 111 -4.40 2.79 6.39
N GLY A 112 -3.14 2.58 6.75
CA GLY A 112 -2.03 2.67 5.81
C GLY A 112 -2.07 1.58 4.75
N LEU A 113 -2.32 0.33 5.18
CA LEU A 113 -2.43 -0.81 4.26
C LEU A 113 -3.67 -0.73 3.35
N GLU A 114 -4.80 -0.27 3.88
CA GLU A 114 -6.01 -0.01 3.08
C GLU A 114 -5.72 1.03 1.98
N THR A 115 -5.05 2.12 2.37
CA THR A 115 -4.68 3.20 1.44
C THR A 115 -3.70 2.70 0.39
N ALA A 116 -2.65 1.98 0.78
CA ALA A 116 -1.67 1.42 -0.15
C ALA A 116 -2.33 0.47 -1.17
N ALA A 117 -3.20 -0.43 -0.71
CA ALA A 117 -3.97 -1.29 -1.61
C ALA A 117 -4.84 -0.47 -2.57
N SER A 118 -5.50 0.58 -2.09
CA SER A 118 -6.34 1.46 -2.94
C SER A 118 -5.55 2.16 -4.05
N VAL A 119 -4.27 2.48 -3.83
CA VAL A 119 -3.39 3.11 -4.83
C VAL A 119 -2.99 2.12 -5.92
N LEU A 120 -2.82 0.84 -5.58
CA LEU A 120 -2.40 -0.21 -6.52
C LEU A 120 -3.57 -0.77 -7.35
N ARG A 121 -4.77 -0.86 -6.76
CA ARG A 121 -5.96 -1.46 -7.41
C ARG A 121 -6.30 -0.91 -8.80
N PRO A 122 -6.24 0.40 -9.10
CA PRO A 122 -6.51 0.93 -10.44
C PRO A 122 -5.62 0.35 -11.55
N GLN A 123 -4.48 -0.22 -11.19
CA GLN A 123 -3.53 -0.85 -12.11
C GLN A 123 -3.71 -2.38 -12.18
N GLY A 124 -4.77 -2.92 -11.57
CA GLY A 124 -4.98 -4.36 -11.45
C GLY A 124 -3.94 -5.04 -10.57
N GLN A 125 -3.38 -4.32 -9.59
CA GLN A 125 -2.38 -4.83 -8.66
C GLN A 125 -3.02 -5.10 -7.29
N VAL A 126 -2.65 -6.22 -6.68
CA VAL A 126 -3.05 -6.61 -5.33
C VAL A 126 -1.81 -6.82 -4.46
N LEU A 127 -1.90 -6.48 -3.18
CA LEU A 127 -0.80 -6.69 -2.24
C LEU A 127 -0.64 -8.18 -1.90
N VAL A 128 0.61 -8.61 -1.76
CA VAL A 128 1.00 -9.96 -1.35
C VAL A 128 1.89 -9.87 -0.12
N PHE A 129 1.45 -10.44 0.99
CA PHE A 129 2.14 -10.37 2.28
C PHE A 129 2.97 -11.63 2.53
N TRP A 130 4.25 -11.45 2.83
CA TRP A 130 5.24 -12.50 3.09
C TRP A 130 5.61 -12.62 4.56
N ASP A 131 5.60 -11.51 5.30
CA ASP A 131 5.67 -11.52 6.76
C ASP A 131 4.92 -10.33 7.37
N CYS A 132 4.42 -10.53 8.59
CA CYS A 132 3.61 -9.57 9.33
C CYS A 132 4.06 -9.58 10.80
N TYR A 133 3.19 -9.81 11.78
CA TYR A 133 3.65 -10.05 13.15
C TYR A 133 4.53 -11.32 13.23
N ARG A 134 5.73 -11.14 13.80
CA ARG A 134 6.72 -12.21 14.02
C ARG A 134 6.90 -12.46 15.52
N PRO A 135 6.58 -13.65 16.04
CA PRO A 135 6.87 -13.99 17.43
C PRO A 135 8.36 -13.87 17.77
N HIS A 136 8.67 -13.43 18.99
CA HIS A 136 10.05 -13.20 19.44
C HIS A 136 10.94 -14.44 19.34
N ASP A 137 10.40 -15.62 19.67
CA ASP A 137 11.16 -16.87 19.59
C ASP A 137 11.55 -17.20 18.14
N VAL A 138 10.74 -16.80 17.16
CA VAL A 138 11.06 -16.91 15.74
C VAL A 138 12.19 -15.94 15.36
N GLN A 139 12.15 -14.69 15.83
CA GLN A 139 13.25 -13.74 15.63
C GLN A 139 14.58 -14.28 16.19
N VAL A 140 14.54 -14.91 17.37
CA VAL A 140 15.71 -15.58 17.97
C VAL A 140 16.20 -16.74 17.11
N LYS A 141 15.31 -17.61 16.63
CA LYS A 141 15.66 -18.74 15.73
C LYS A 141 16.31 -18.23 14.44
N MET A 142 15.72 -17.21 13.81
CA MET A 142 16.24 -16.56 12.61
C MET A 142 17.66 -16.03 12.79
N PHE A 143 17.88 -15.29 13.88
CA PHE A 143 19.20 -14.72 14.17
C PHE A 143 20.24 -15.80 14.48
N ASN A 144 19.85 -16.93 15.08
CA ASN A 144 20.77 -18.04 15.30
C ASN A 144 21.23 -18.71 13.99
N VAL A 145 20.40 -18.69 12.94
CA VAL A 145 20.78 -19.20 11.61
C VAL A 145 21.71 -18.22 10.90
N VAL A 146 21.38 -16.92 10.95
CA VAL A 146 22.18 -15.85 10.35
C VAL A 146 22.49 -14.77 11.40
N PRO A 147 23.58 -14.91 12.17
CA PRO A 147 23.92 -14.01 13.28
C PRO A 147 24.59 -12.72 12.80
N ASN A 148 24.05 -12.12 11.73
CA ASN A 148 24.54 -10.88 11.14
C ASN A 148 23.45 -9.80 11.24
N PRO A 149 23.62 -8.77 12.10
CA PRO A 149 22.63 -7.70 12.27
C PRO A 149 22.48 -6.79 11.04
N ALA A 150 23.31 -6.93 10.01
CA ALA A 150 23.11 -6.27 8.73
C ALA A 150 21.98 -6.92 7.90
N TRP A 151 21.57 -8.13 8.24
CA TRP A 151 20.63 -8.95 7.46
C TRP A 151 19.45 -9.46 8.30
N VAL A 152 19.69 -9.79 9.56
CA VAL A 152 18.64 -10.25 10.49
C VAL A 152 18.75 -9.44 11.76
N ALA A 153 17.68 -8.73 12.12
CA ALA A 153 17.65 -7.90 13.32
C ALA A 153 18.07 -8.71 14.56
N ARG A 154 18.96 -8.14 15.37
CA ARG A 154 19.39 -8.78 16.62
C ARG A 154 18.21 -8.79 17.60
N PRO A 155 17.79 -9.95 18.14
CA PRO A 155 16.76 -10.00 19.16
C PRO A 155 17.15 -9.14 20.37
N GLY A 156 16.21 -8.33 20.85
CA GLY A 156 16.40 -7.39 21.95
C GLY A 156 15.53 -7.68 23.18
N GLN A 157 15.54 -6.74 24.13
CA GLN A 157 14.67 -6.78 25.31
C GLN A 157 13.25 -6.26 25.04
N TYR A 158 13.06 -5.60 23.89
CA TYR A 158 11.82 -4.94 23.51
C TYR A 158 11.38 -5.45 22.14
N ALA A 159 10.06 -5.52 21.96
CA ALA A 159 9.47 -5.73 20.65
C ALA A 159 9.48 -4.43 19.84
N HIS A 160 10.01 -4.51 18.62
CA HIS A 160 9.98 -3.49 17.59
C HIS A 160 9.44 -4.11 16.29
N SER A 161 9.07 -3.27 15.33
CA SER A 161 8.84 -3.67 13.95
C SER A 161 7.87 -4.88 13.84
N HIS A 162 8.30 -5.98 13.23
CA HIS A 162 7.54 -7.24 13.12
C HIS A 162 7.14 -7.83 14.48
N GLU A 163 8.01 -7.79 15.50
CA GLU A 163 7.68 -8.29 16.85
C GLU A 163 6.60 -7.44 17.54
N ALA A 164 6.41 -6.20 17.10
CA ALA A 164 5.34 -5.31 17.57
C ALA A 164 4.09 -5.36 16.67
N GLY A 165 4.10 -6.17 15.60
CA GLY A 165 3.04 -6.20 14.57
C GLY A 165 2.93 -4.90 13.77
N ARG A 166 3.99 -4.09 13.73
CA ARG A 166 3.98 -2.72 13.14
C ARG A 166 4.84 -2.59 11.90
N SER A 167 5.23 -3.72 11.32
CA SER A 167 5.91 -3.80 10.04
C SER A 167 5.35 -4.95 9.23
N VAL A 168 5.53 -4.86 7.91
CA VAL A 168 5.12 -5.89 6.96
C VAL A 168 6.20 -6.04 5.91
N ASP A 169 6.40 -7.28 5.48
CA ASP A 169 7.20 -7.63 4.31
C ASP A 169 6.25 -8.02 3.20
N LEU A 170 6.27 -7.28 2.09
CA LEU A 170 5.31 -7.47 1.02
C LEU A 170 5.82 -7.08 -0.36
N THR A 171 5.08 -7.54 -1.36
CA THR A 171 5.16 -7.09 -2.74
C THR A 171 3.74 -6.90 -3.29
N PHE A 172 3.62 -6.74 -4.61
CA PHE A 172 2.33 -6.81 -5.28
C PHE A 172 2.35 -7.84 -6.41
N ALA A 173 1.16 -8.31 -6.78
CA ALA A 173 0.95 -9.18 -7.93
C ALA A 173 -0.05 -8.56 -8.89
N THR A 174 0.06 -8.92 -10.17
CA THR A 174 -0.81 -8.41 -11.24
C THR A 174 -1.08 -9.51 -12.28
N PRO A 175 -2.20 -9.46 -13.02
CA PRO A 175 -2.41 -10.36 -14.13
C PRO A 175 -1.31 -10.20 -15.20
N GLN A 176 -0.66 -11.30 -15.57
CA GLN A 176 0.30 -11.31 -16.67
C GLN A 176 0.10 -12.56 -17.55
N PRO A 177 0.05 -12.44 -18.89
CA PRO A 177 -0.11 -13.58 -19.79
C PRO A 177 1.04 -14.59 -19.72
N GLN A 178 2.24 -14.13 -19.40
CA GLN A 178 3.45 -14.94 -19.31
C GLN A 178 4.12 -14.67 -17.96
N CYS A 179 3.79 -15.51 -16.98
CA CYS A 179 4.41 -15.47 -15.67
C CYS A 179 5.30 -16.70 -15.48
N PRO A 180 6.59 -16.53 -15.11
CA PRO A 180 7.40 -17.65 -14.65
C PRO A 180 6.71 -18.38 -13.50
N ARG A 181 6.78 -19.72 -13.48
CA ARG A 181 6.00 -20.56 -12.56
C ARG A 181 6.28 -20.23 -11.10
N GLU A 182 7.53 -19.93 -10.79
CA GLU A 182 8.04 -19.53 -9.48
C GLU A 182 7.49 -18.18 -8.99
N ARG A 183 6.95 -17.35 -9.90
CA ARG A 183 6.33 -16.06 -9.55
C ARG A 183 4.81 -16.09 -9.56
N VAL A 184 4.18 -17.24 -9.82
CA VAL A 184 2.73 -17.35 -9.82
C VAL A 184 2.23 -17.44 -8.38
N VAL A 185 1.34 -16.51 -8.00
CA VAL A 185 0.64 -16.52 -6.70
C VAL A 185 -0.86 -16.36 -6.97
N SER A 186 -1.66 -17.34 -6.55
CA SER A 186 -3.12 -17.34 -6.73
C SER A 186 -3.59 -16.98 -8.16
N GLY A 187 -2.87 -17.44 -9.18
CA GLY A 187 -3.17 -17.15 -10.59
C GLY A 187 -2.75 -15.77 -11.11
N LEU A 188 -2.09 -14.96 -10.28
CA LEU A 188 -1.47 -13.68 -10.64
C LEU A 188 0.06 -13.83 -10.69
N CYS A 189 0.75 -12.84 -11.27
CA CYS A 189 2.20 -12.81 -11.31
C CYS A 189 2.74 -11.83 -10.28
N LEU A 190 3.62 -12.30 -9.40
CA LEU A 190 4.43 -11.47 -8.52
C LEU A 190 5.25 -10.48 -9.35
N ALA A 191 5.31 -9.24 -8.89
CA ALA A 191 6.16 -8.23 -9.49
C ALA A 191 7.63 -8.66 -9.46
N ASP A 192 8.32 -8.48 -10.58
CA ASP A 192 9.77 -8.62 -10.62
C ASP A 192 10.40 -7.48 -9.83
N MET A 193 11.09 -7.82 -8.75
CA MET A 193 11.76 -6.85 -7.88
C MET A 193 13.29 -6.97 -7.98
N GLY A 194 13.82 -7.77 -8.90
CA GLY A 194 15.26 -7.91 -9.17
C GLY A 194 16.04 -8.78 -8.17
N THR A 195 15.45 -9.08 -7.03
CA THR A 195 15.85 -10.12 -6.06
C THR A 195 14.58 -10.77 -5.54
N ASP A 196 14.69 -11.95 -4.94
CA ASP A 196 13.60 -12.50 -4.11
C ASP A 196 13.61 -11.85 -2.72
N PHE A 197 12.63 -12.23 -1.90
CA PHE A 197 12.57 -11.99 -0.46
C PHE A 197 13.76 -12.63 0.27
N ASP A 198 14.18 -12.05 1.40
CA ASP A 198 15.34 -12.47 2.20
C ASP A 198 16.67 -12.56 1.41
N ASP A 199 16.81 -11.80 0.31
CA ASP A 199 18.09 -11.68 -0.38
C ASP A 199 19.07 -10.82 0.44
N PHE A 200 20.12 -11.43 0.97
CA PHE A 200 21.11 -10.77 1.83
C PHE A 200 22.27 -10.12 1.04
N SER A 201 21.97 -9.50 -0.09
CA SER A 201 22.91 -8.70 -0.88
C SER A 201 22.49 -7.23 -0.97
N SER A 202 23.42 -6.35 -1.34
CA SER A 202 23.13 -4.92 -1.56
C SER A 202 22.13 -4.68 -2.70
N ARG A 203 21.87 -5.69 -3.56
CA ARG A 203 20.81 -5.64 -4.57
C ARG A 203 19.42 -5.56 -3.94
N ALA A 204 19.25 -6.05 -2.71
CA ALA A 204 17.97 -6.01 -1.99
C ALA A 204 17.65 -4.63 -1.39
N ASN A 205 18.64 -3.74 -1.26
CA ASN A 205 18.41 -2.39 -0.74
C ASN A 205 17.30 -1.67 -1.51
N ALA A 206 16.42 -0.94 -0.81
CA ALA A 206 15.19 -0.38 -1.35
C ALA A 206 15.37 0.54 -2.57
N TYR A 207 16.55 1.13 -2.72
CA TYR A 207 16.91 2.07 -3.78
C TYR A 207 18.09 1.57 -4.65
N ALA A 208 18.44 0.29 -4.57
CA ALA A 208 19.51 -0.29 -5.38
C ALA A 208 19.23 -0.12 -6.88
N THR A 209 20.22 0.38 -7.62
CA THR A 209 20.19 0.52 -9.08
C THR A 209 21.20 -0.39 -9.76
N GLN A 210 22.32 -0.68 -9.09
CA GLN A 210 23.37 -1.54 -9.60
C GLN A 210 22.86 -2.99 -9.74
N ASP A 211 22.97 -3.52 -10.95
CA ASP A 211 22.54 -4.88 -11.33
C ASP A 211 21.04 -5.20 -11.07
N VAL A 212 20.21 -4.17 -10.83
CA VAL A 212 18.76 -4.26 -10.74
C VAL A 212 18.16 -3.69 -12.02
N SER A 213 17.32 -4.46 -12.72
CA SER A 213 16.74 -4.01 -13.99
C SER A 213 15.89 -2.75 -13.81
N ALA A 214 15.78 -1.91 -14.86
CA ALA A 214 14.94 -0.71 -14.80
C ALA A 214 13.46 -1.02 -14.48
N ALA A 215 12.95 -2.17 -14.96
CA ALA A 215 11.61 -2.64 -14.64
C ALA A 215 11.46 -2.98 -13.14
N ALA A 216 12.44 -3.67 -12.56
CA ALA A 216 12.45 -3.97 -11.13
C ALA A 216 12.55 -2.70 -10.28
N GLN A 217 13.39 -1.74 -10.66
CA GLN A 217 13.47 -0.44 -10.00
C GLN A 217 12.12 0.31 -10.03
N ALA A 218 11.44 0.29 -11.17
CA ALA A 218 10.11 0.90 -11.32
C ALA A 218 9.05 0.20 -10.46
N ASN A 219 9.09 -1.13 -10.33
CA ASN A 219 8.20 -1.89 -9.44
C ASN A 219 8.45 -1.55 -7.97
N ARG A 220 9.72 -1.49 -7.52
CA ARG A 220 10.08 -1.07 -6.16
C ARG A 220 9.60 0.36 -5.88
N ALA A 221 9.77 1.27 -6.84
CA ALA A 221 9.29 2.65 -6.71
C ALA A 221 7.77 2.71 -6.57
N ARG A 222 7.04 1.95 -7.40
CA ARG A 222 5.57 1.86 -7.34
C ARG A 222 5.08 1.32 -6.01
N LEU A 223 5.69 0.24 -5.52
CA LEU A 223 5.34 -0.33 -4.23
C LEU A 223 5.57 0.69 -3.11
N ARG A 224 6.76 1.29 -3.08
CA ARG A 224 7.12 2.29 -2.08
C ARG A 224 6.20 3.52 -2.13
N GLU A 225 5.84 4.01 -3.30
CA GLU A 225 4.91 5.12 -3.46
C GLU A 225 3.54 4.78 -2.86
N ALA A 226 2.98 3.62 -3.19
CA ALA A 226 1.71 3.17 -2.64
C ALA A 226 1.75 3.05 -1.11
N MET A 227 2.80 2.45 -0.56
CA MET A 227 2.99 2.31 0.89
C MET A 227 3.15 3.68 1.57
N ASN A 228 3.92 4.60 0.96
CA ASN A 228 4.12 5.95 1.47
C ASN A 228 2.83 6.80 1.45
N HIS A 229 1.95 6.60 0.46
CA HIS A 229 0.62 7.22 0.46
C HIS A 229 -0.23 6.78 1.67
N GLY A 230 0.00 5.58 2.18
CA GLY A 230 -0.59 5.09 3.43
C GLY A 230 0.13 5.56 4.70
N GLY A 231 1.20 6.35 4.58
CA GLY A 231 2.03 6.76 5.71
C GLY A 231 2.96 5.65 6.24
N LEU A 232 3.24 4.63 5.43
CA LEU A 232 4.18 3.55 5.74
C LEU A 232 5.55 3.86 5.12
N THR A 233 6.62 3.67 5.89
CA THR A 233 7.99 4.04 5.51
C THR A 233 8.78 2.81 5.12
N VAL A 234 9.49 2.86 3.99
CA VAL A 234 10.37 1.77 3.57
C VAL A 234 11.62 1.71 4.46
N TYR A 235 12.07 0.51 4.80
CA TYR A 235 13.41 0.33 5.35
C TYR A 235 14.46 0.35 4.22
N SER A 236 15.54 1.12 4.36
CA SER A 236 16.47 1.34 3.25
C SER A 236 17.27 0.10 2.85
N GLY A 237 17.45 -0.84 3.77
CA GLY A 237 18.17 -2.10 3.55
C GLY A 237 17.38 -3.15 2.77
N GLU A 238 16.05 -3.02 2.69
CA GLU A 238 15.18 -4.07 2.17
C GLU A 238 14.02 -3.47 1.37
N TRP A 239 13.88 -3.82 0.10
CA TRP A 239 12.83 -3.23 -0.75
C TRP A 239 11.41 -3.64 -0.35
N TRP A 240 11.26 -4.78 0.34
CA TRP A 240 9.97 -5.38 0.72
C TRP A 240 9.46 -4.91 2.08
N HIS A 241 10.33 -4.38 2.94
CA HIS A 241 10.03 -4.08 4.34
C HIS A 241 9.47 -2.66 4.51
N PHE A 242 8.32 -2.56 5.16
CA PHE A 242 7.67 -1.30 5.47
C PHE A 242 7.25 -1.19 6.93
N ASP A 243 7.68 -0.10 7.57
CA ASP A 243 7.35 0.26 8.93
C ASP A 243 6.14 1.21 8.97
N GLY A 244 5.24 0.98 9.92
CA GLY A 244 4.16 1.91 10.22
C GLY A 244 4.36 2.71 11.50
N PRO A 245 3.30 3.40 11.97
CA PRO A 245 3.36 4.26 13.13
C PRO A 245 3.91 3.55 14.37
N GLY A 246 4.95 4.13 14.99
CA GLY A 246 5.53 3.63 16.24
C GLY A 246 6.19 2.25 16.12
N ALA A 247 6.70 1.87 14.93
CA ALA A 247 7.42 0.62 14.72
C ALA A 247 8.72 0.52 15.55
N HIS A 248 9.38 1.65 15.85
CA HIS A 248 10.65 1.66 16.59
C HIS A 248 10.49 1.98 18.09
N ASP A 249 9.25 2.16 18.58
CA ASP A 249 9.02 2.42 19.99
C ASP A 249 9.23 1.14 20.80
N ASN A 250 9.87 1.25 21.96
CA ASN A 250 10.02 0.12 22.88
C ASN A 250 8.65 -0.40 23.36
N ARG A 251 8.42 -1.71 23.20
CA ARG A 251 7.24 -2.41 23.68
C ARG A 251 7.62 -3.71 24.39
N PRO A 252 6.77 -4.21 25.30
CA PRO A 252 6.95 -5.57 25.83
C PRO A 252 6.94 -6.59 24.71
N ILE A 253 7.76 -7.64 24.84
CA ILE A 253 7.69 -8.81 23.96
C ILE A 253 6.31 -9.45 24.10
N LEU A 254 5.67 -9.67 22.96
CA LEU A 254 4.34 -10.28 22.86
C LEU A 254 4.49 -11.79 22.61
N ASN A 255 3.69 -12.58 23.32
CA ASN A 255 3.57 -14.03 23.13
C ASN A 255 2.23 -14.38 22.48
N VAL A 256 1.94 -13.74 21.34
CA VAL A 256 0.67 -13.92 20.62
C VAL A 256 0.81 -15.08 19.63
N PRO A 257 -0.10 -16.06 19.60
CA PRO A 257 -0.09 -17.08 18.55
C PRO A 257 -0.48 -16.45 17.20
N VAL A 258 0.11 -16.95 16.12
CA VAL A 258 -0.11 -16.43 14.77
C VAL A 258 -1.31 -17.06 14.05
N ASN A 259 -2.02 -18.03 14.63
CA ASN A 259 -3.22 -18.67 14.05
C ASN A 259 -4.54 -18.23 14.70
#